data_AF-A0A5M5NWC4-F1
#
_entry.id   AF-A0A5M5NWC4-F1
#
_cell.length_a   1.000
_cell.length_b   1.000
_cell.length_c   1.000
_cell.angle_alpha   90.00
_cell.angle_beta   90.00
_cell.angle_gamma   90.00
#
_symmetry.space_group_name_H-M   'P 1'
#
loop_
_entity.id
_entity.type
_entity.pdbx_description
1 polymer ?
#
loop_
_entity_poly.entity_id
_entity_poly.type
_entity_poly.pdbx_seq_one_letter_code
_entity_poly.pdbx_strand_id
1 'polypeptide(L)'
;MDSIERKKTNSYHINEKEILDIVAAKGSYLSCISGELEEVAPHKESSRPESKKAITEEEVKKYIEALLNNFSFNWRKPLHIDAQVYECISDIVWAVRRKDFTVSGVISRILVEHIKENADVIRKIIGRDYKLFQP
;
A
#
# COMPACT_ATOMS: atom_id res chain seq x y z
N MET A 1 25.58 13.26 -32.61
CA MET A 1 24.76 12.85 -31.46
C MET A 1 24.33 14.14 -30.78
N ASP A 2 23.09 14.54 -30.99
CA ASP A 2 22.54 15.79 -30.46
C ASP A 2 22.24 15.64 -28.96
N SER A 3 22.82 16.51 -28.16
CA SER A 3 22.68 16.55 -26.71
C SER A 3 21.30 17.10 -26.35
N ILE A 4 20.46 16.30 -25.69
CA ILE A 4 19.18 16.77 -25.13
C ILE A 4 19.48 17.60 -23.87
N GLU A 5 19.52 18.91 -24.01
CA GLU A 5 19.52 19.84 -22.87
C GLU A 5 18.18 19.73 -22.12
N ARG A 6 18.24 19.25 -20.87
CA ARG A 6 17.09 19.33 -19.97
C ARG A 6 16.90 20.78 -19.54
N LYS A 7 15.83 21.42 -20.01
CA LYS A 7 15.46 22.78 -19.62
C LYS A 7 15.22 22.82 -18.10
N LYS A 8 16.02 23.62 -17.39
CA LYS A 8 15.84 23.96 -15.98
C LYS A 8 14.60 24.86 -15.88
N THR A 9 13.53 24.38 -15.26
CA THR A 9 12.32 25.19 -15.04
C THR A 9 12.57 26.24 -13.97
N ASN A 10 12.50 27.52 -14.35
CA ASN A 10 12.62 28.65 -13.43
C ASN A 10 11.33 28.82 -12.62
N SER A 11 11.41 28.61 -11.30
CA SER A 11 10.25 28.74 -10.39
C SER A 11 9.72 30.17 -10.23
N TYR A 12 10.43 31.18 -10.74
CA TYR A 12 10.08 32.60 -10.61
C TYR A 12 9.12 33.11 -11.69
N HIS A 13 8.64 32.25 -12.59
CA HIS A 13 7.74 32.60 -13.70
C HIS A 13 6.42 31.81 -13.67
N ILE A 14 5.98 31.40 -12.47
CA ILE A 14 4.69 30.73 -12.30
C ILE A 14 3.60 31.80 -12.23
N ASN A 15 2.78 31.88 -13.29
CA ASN A 15 1.70 32.84 -13.39
C ASN A 15 0.42 32.28 -12.74
N GLU A 16 0.09 32.78 -11.54
CA GLU A 16 -1.10 32.37 -10.78
C GLU A 16 -2.40 32.54 -11.57
N LYS A 17 -2.51 33.61 -12.37
CA LYS A 17 -3.70 33.90 -13.16
C LYS A 17 -3.93 32.88 -14.27
N GLU A 18 -2.87 32.34 -14.85
CA GLU A 18 -2.94 31.32 -15.91
C GLU A 18 -3.36 29.96 -15.33
N ILE A 19 -2.88 29.62 -14.13
CA ILE A 19 -3.30 28.42 -13.41
C ILE A 19 -4.80 28.48 -13.10
N LEU A 20 -5.28 29.61 -12.59
CA LEU A 20 -6.70 29.80 -12.27
C LEU A 20 -7.59 29.69 -13.50
N ASP A 21 -7.14 30.20 -14.65
CA ASP A 21 -7.87 30.12 -15.92
C ASP A 21 -7.95 28.67 -16.44
N ILE A 22 -6.87 27.89 -16.32
CA ILE A 22 -6.86 26.45 -16.66
C ILE A 22 -7.82 25.66 -15.76
N VAL A 23 -7.85 25.96 -14.46
CA VAL A 23 -8.76 25.30 -13.51
C VAL A 23 -10.22 25.66 -13.81
N ALA A 24 -10.50 26.94 -14.08
CA ALA A 24 -11.84 27.39 -14.46
C ALA A 24 -12.31 26.75 -15.78
N ALA A 25 -11.44 26.66 -16.79
CA ALA A 25 -11.75 26.01 -18.06
C ALA A 25 -11.96 24.49 -17.95
N LYS A 26 -11.39 23.85 -16.92
CA LYS A 26 -11.54 22.40 -16.65
C LYS A 26 -12.71 22.03 -15.75
N GLY A 27 -13.54 23.00 -15.32
CA GLY A 27 -14.66 22.84 -14.39
C GLY A 27 -15.82 21.92 -14.82
N SER A 28 -15.65 21.02 -15.79
CA SER A 28 -16.73 20.17 -16.32
C SER A 28 -16.28 18.74 -16.67
N TYR A 29 -15.65 18.03 -15.74
CA TYR A 29 -15.45 16.57 -15.85
C TYR A 29 -16.02 15.77 -14.66
N LEU A 30 -16.54 16.44 -13.63
CA LEU A 30 -17.04 15.78 -12.41
C LEU A 30 -18.56 15.49 -12.43
N SER A 31 -19.29 15.89 -13.48
CA SER A 31 -20.74 15.72 -13.57
C SER A 31 -21.21 14.34 -14.10
N CYS A 32 -20.29 13.43 -14.43
CA CYS A 32 -20.65 12.16 -15.07
C CYS A 32 -20.72 10.94 -14.14
N ILE A 33 -20.68 11.13 -12.81
CA ILE A 33 -20.89 10.04 -11.84
C ILE A 33 -22.19 10.30 -11.09
N SER A 34 -23.32 10.21 -11.79
CA SER A 34 -24.65 10.13 -11.14
C SER A 34 -25.66 9.51 -12.10
N GLY A 35 -26.28 8.40 -11.67
CA GLY A 35 -27.26 7.58 -12.38
C GLY A 35 -26.61 6.29 -12.92
N GLU A 36 -27.01 5.07 -12.59
CA GLU A 36 -28.34 4.58 -12.20
C GLU A 36 -28.15 3.18 -11.56
N LEU A 37 -28.69 2.98 -10.37
CA LEU A 37 -28.65 1.71 -9.64
C LEU A 37 -29.95 0.97 -9.96
N GLU A 38 -29.90 0.09 -10.96
CA GLU A 38 -31.02 -0.81 -11.27
C GLU A 38 -30.71 -2.23 -10.80
N GLU A 39 -31.59 -2.69 -9.92
CA GLU A 39 -31.65 -3.97 -9.25
C GLU A 39 -32.17 -5.06 -10.22
N VAL A 40 -31.40 -6.11 -10.48
CA VAL A 40 -31.93 -7.38 -11.03
C VAL A 40 -31.29 -8.58 -10.34
N ALA A 41 -32.17 -9.54 -10.03
CA ALA A 41 -32.10 -10.65 -9.08
C ALA A 41 -31.13 -11.82 -9.45
N PRO A 42 -31.03 -12.87 -8.61
CA PRO A 42 -29.80 -13.64 -8.40
C PRO A 42 -29.69 -14.91 -9.27
N HIS A 43 -28.48 -15.23 -9.70
CA HIS A 43 -28.15 -16.55 -10.25
C HIS A 43 -27.21 -17.32 -9.32
N LYS A 44 -27.79 -18.35 -8.68
CA LYS A 44 -27.11 -19.57 -8.16
C LYS A 44 -26.26 -20.18 -9.27
N GLU A 45 -25.18 -20.94 -9.07
CA GLU A 45 -24.48 -21.52 -7.93
C GLU A 45 -23.13 -21.95 -8.53
N SER A 46 -22.01 -21.74 -7.84
CA SER A 46 -20.84 -22.59 -8.06
C SER A 46 -20.10 -22.78 -6.75
N SER A 47 -19.99 -24.05 -6.42
CA SER A 47 -19.67 -24.65 -5.14
C SER A 47 -18.18 -24.60 -4.82
N ARG A 48 -17.85 -23.98 -3.69
CA ARG A 48 -16.84 -24.50 -2.76
C ARG A 48 -17.18 -23.93 -1.38
N PRO A 49 -17.38 -24.75 -0.33
CA PRO A 49 -17.44 -24.21 1.02
C PRO A 49 -16.00 -23.93 1.43
N GLU A 50 -15.44 -22.83 0.93
CA GLU A 50 -14.51 -22.11 1.79
C GLU A 50 -15.37 -21.71 2.98
N SER A 51 -15.13 -22.34 4.12
CA SER A 51 -15.71 -21.92 5.38
C SER A 51 -15.29 -20.47 5.58
N LYS A 52 -16.13 -19.54 5.10
CA LYS A 52 -16.04 -18.12 5.38
C LYS A 52 -16.34 -18.02 6.88
N LYS A 53 -15.33 -18.30 7.70
CA LYS A 53 -15.35 -17.85 9.08
C LYS A 53 -15.56 -16.36 8.99
N ALA A 54 -16.69 -15.89 9.51
CA ALA A 54 -16.94 -14.48 9.62
C ALA A 54 -15.75 -13.89 10.37
N ILE A 55 -15.03 -12.97 9.72
CA ILE A 55 -13.89 -12.31 10.35
C ILE A 55 -14.45 -11.55 11.54
N THR A 56 -13.97 -11.91 12.72
CA THR A 56 -14.41 -11.35 13.99
C THR A 56 -13.70 -10.01 14.24
N GLU A 57 -14.33 -9.11 15.01
CA GLU A 57 -13.69 -7.84 15.39
C GLU A 57 -12.39 -8.08 16.18
N GLU A 58 -12.32 -9.18 16.92
CA GLU A 58 -11.14 -9.65 17.65
C GLU A 58 -9.99 -10.01 16.71
N GLU A 59 -10.27 -10.66 15.58
CA GLU A 59 -9.26 -10.98 14.57
C GLU A 59 -8.72 -9.72 13.90
N VAL A 60 -9.58 -8.75 13.60
CA VAL A 60 -9.17 -7.44 13.06
C VAL A 60 -8.28 -6.72 14.06
N LYS A 61 -8.70 -6.68 15.33
CA LYS A 61 -7.90 -6.06 16.41
C LYS A 61 -6.54 -6.74 16.55
N LYS A 62 -6.51 -8.07 16.57
CA LYS A 62 -5.26 -8.86 16.65
C LYS A 62 -4.35 -8.57 15.46
N TYR A 63 -4.89 -8.49 14.25
CA TYR A 63 -4.13 -8.13 13.05
C TYR A 63 -3.49 -6.74 13.20
N ILE A 64 -4.30 -5.77 13.60
CA ILE A 64 -3.86 -4.39 13.82
C ILE A 64 -2.73 -4.33 14.86
N GLU A 65 -2.85 -5.04 15.97
CA GLU A 65 -1.84 -5.07 17.03
C GLU A 65 -0.57 -5.82 16.62
N ALA A 66 -0.68 -6.94 15.89
CA ALA A 66 0.46 -7.76 15.54
C ALA A 66 1.31 -7.14 14.41
N LEU A 67 0.64 -6.73 13.33
CA LEU A 67 1.30 -6.41 12.06
C LEU A 67 1.45 -4.92 11.82
N LEU A 68 0.51 -4.12 12.33
CA LEU A 68 0.51 -2.71 12.00
C LEU A 68 1.48 -1.92 12.90
N ASN A 69 1.83 -2.40 14.10
CA ASN A 69 2.68 -1.64 15.04
C ASN A 69 4.00 -1.14 14.40
N ASN A 70 4.28 0.17 14.51
CA ASN A 70 5.44 0.76 13.86
C ASN A 70 6.77 0.20 14.37
N PHE A 71 7.69 0.00 13.43
CA PHE A 71 9.09 -0.30 13.69
C PHE A 71 9.95 0.94 13.45
N SER A 72 10.81 1.30 14.39
CA SER A 72 11.79 2.36 14.19
C SER A 72 12.98 1.82 13.38
N PHE A 73 13.25 2.41 12.22
CA PHE A 73 14.42 2.10 11.41
C PHE A 73 15.20 3.35 11.05
N ASN A 74 16.49 3.31 11.32
CA ASN A 74 17.38 4.46 11.22
C ASN A 74 17.93 4.58 9.79
N TRP A 75 18.06 3.46 9.07
CA TRP A 75 18.74 3.35 7.78
C TRP A 75 17.81 2.80 6.71
N ARG A 76 17.84 3.40 5.51
CA ARG A 76 16.94 3.07 4.40
C ARG A 76 17.70 2.34 3.30
N LYS A 77 17.17 1.20 2.86
CA LYS A 77 17.56 0.55 1.61
C LYS A 77 16.35 0.56 0.66
N PRO A 78 16.53 0.87 -0.64
CA PRO A 78 15.42 0.83 -1.58
C PRO A 78 14.97 -0.62 -1.79
N LEU A 79 13.65 -0.82 -1.85
CA LEU A 79 13.01 -2.10 -2.14
C LEU A 79 11.93 -1.85 -3.20
N HIS A 80 11.93 -2.66 -4.26
CA HIS A 80 10.86 -2.62 -5.26
C HIS A 80 9.67 -3.43 -4.75
N ILE A 81 8.49 -2.83 -4.86
CA ILE A 81 7.21 -3.42 -4.44
C ILE A 81 6.26 -3.24 -5.60
N ASP A 82 5.46 -4.26 -5.85
CA ASP A 82 4.39 -4.18 -6.85
C ASP A 82 3.42 -3.04 -6.51
N ALA A 83 2.90 -2.37 -7.54
CA ALA A 83 2.03 -1.21 -7.37
C ALA A 83 0.74 -1.55 -6.62
N GLN A 84 0.09 -2.68 -6.94
CA GLN A 84 -1.16 -3.08 -6.29
C GLN A 84 -0.93 -3.47 -4.83
N VAL A 85 0.21 -4.12 -4.56
CA VAL A 85 0.60 -4.46 -3.18
C VAL A 85 0.84 -3.19 -2.38
N TYR A 86 1.51 -2.20 -2.96
CA TYR A 86 1.75 -0.92 -2.30
C TYR A 86 0.44 -0.15 -2.03
N GLU A 87 -0.48 -0.11 -3.00
CA GLU A 87 -1.80 0.50 -2.84
C GLU A 87 -2.59 -0.16 -1.71
N CYS A 88 -2.68 -1.49 -1.70
CA CYS A 88 -3.35 -2.25 -0.65
C CYS A 88 -2.79 -1.95 0.76
N ILE A 89 -1.46 -1.95 0.92
CA ILE A 89 -0.83 -1.62 2.21
C ILE A 89 -1.10 -0.16 2.60
N SER A 90 -1.10 0.75 1.63
CA SER A 90 -1.39 2.17 1.87
C SER A 90 -2.83 2.38 2.33
N ASP A 91 -3.78 1.68 1.73
CA ASP A 91 -5.20 1.72 2.11
C ASP A 91 -5.41 1.19 3.53
N ILE A 92 -4.71 0.11 3.92
CA ILE A 92 -4.76 -0.42 5.29
C ILE A 92 -4.26 0.63 6.28
N VAL A 93 -3.09 1.23 6.03
CA VAL A 93 -2.51 2.27 6.90
C VAL A 93 -3.44 3.48 6.99
N TRP A 94 -4.04 3.87 5.88
CA TRP A 94 -4.99 4.97 5.80
C TRP A 94 -6.28 4.69 6.59
N ALA A 95 -6.85 3.49 6.45
CA ALA A 95 -8.07 3.08 7.15
C ALA A 95 -7.91 3.11 8.67
N VAL A 96 -6.73 2.75 9.18
CA VAL A 96 -6.44 2.74 10.63
C VAL A 96 -6.26 4.15 11.21
N ARG A 97 -5.98 5.17 10.39
CA ARG A 97 -5.90 6.61 10.75
C ARG A 97 -5.04 6.97 11.97
N ARG A 98 -4.11 6.10 12.35
CA ARG A 98 -3.21 6.30 13.49
C ARG A 98 -1.83 6.75 13.01
N LYS A 99 -1.22 7.69 13.73
CA LYS A 99 0.02 8.39 13.32
C LYS A 99 1.28 7.52 13.46
N ASP A 100 1.20 6.53 14.32
CA ASP A 100 2.20 5.51 14.57
C ASP A 100 2.11 4.32 13.61
N PHE A 101 1.51 4.49 12.43
CA PHE A 101 1.47 3.48 11.38
C PHE A 101 2.08 4.04 10.11
N THR A 102 3.06 3.33 9.57
CA THR A 102 3.70 3.71 8.32
C THR A 102 3.74 2.52 7.38
N VAL A 103 3.55 2.78 6.09
CA VAL A 103 3.69 1.76 5.03
C VAL A 103 5.03 1.03 5.17
N SER A 104 6.12 1.78 5.37
CA SER A 104 7.45 1.20 5.58
C SER A 104 7.53 0.30 6.82
N GLY A 105 6.86 0.66 7.92
CA GLY A 105 6.83 -0.12 9.15
C GLY A 105 6.11 -1.45 8.94
N VAL A 106 4.93 -1.41 8.32
CA VAL A 106 4.13 -2.60 7.99
C VAL A 106 4.90 -3.56 7.07
N ILE A 107 5.49 -3.05 5.98
CA ILE A 107 6.30 -3.87 5.07
C ILE A 107 7.46 -4.53 5.81
N SER A 108 8.18 -3.77 6.64
CA SER A 108 9.31 -4.30 7.40
C SER A 108 8.87 -5.41 8.35
N ARG A 109 7.69 -5.26 8.98
CA ARG A 109 7.14 -6.27 9.89
C ARG A 109 6.78 -7.57 9.16
N ILE A 110 6.08 -7.46 8.02
CA ILE A 110 5.74 -8.61 7.17
C ILE A 110 7.02 -9.37 6.76
N LEU A 111 8.06 -8.65 6.33
CA LEU A 111 9.33 -9.26 5.96
C LEU A 111 10.02 -9.97 7.13
N VAL A 112 10.02 -9.36 8.32
CA VAL A 112 10.60 -9.98 9.52
C VAL A 112 9.86 -11.26 9.90
N GLU A 113 8.52 -11.24 9.90
CA GLU A 113 7.71 -12.41 10.23
C GLU A 113 7.92 -13.53 9.20
N HIS A 114 7.88 -13.22 7.91
CA HIS A 114 8.16 -14.19 6.86
C HIS A 114 9.56 -14.82 7.02
N ILE A 115 10.59 -14.01 7.31
CA ILE A 115 11.96 -14.50 7.50
C ILE A 115 12.06 -15.41 8.74
N LYS A 116 11.35 -15.08 9.82
CA LYS A 116 11.31 -15.90 11.05
C LYS A 116 10.60 -17.23 10.83
N GLU A 117 9.41 -17.21 10.22
CA GLU A 117 8.61 -18.40 9.92
C GLU A 117 9.35 -19.37 8.98
N ASN A 118 10.18 -18.84 8.07
CA ASN A 118 10.92 -19.61 7.09
C ASN A 118 12.41 -19.77 7.41
N ALA A 119 12.80 -19.52 8.66
CA ALA A 119 14.22 -19.45 9.07
C ALA A 119 15.03 -20.68 8.66
N ASP A 120 14.50 -21.90 8.83
CA ASP A 120 15.21 -23.14 8.49
C ASP A 120 15.44 -23.31 6.98
N VAL A 121 14.45 -22.95 6.17
CA VAL A 121 14.55 -22.97 4.71
C VAL A 121 15.61 -21.96 4.25
N ILE A 122 15.54 -20.74 4.77
CA ILE A 122 16.48 -19.67 4.44
C ILE A 122 17.90 -20.03 4.89
N ARG A 123 18.05 -20.63 6.08
CA ARG A 123 19.33 -21.12 6.61
C ARG A 123 19.96 -22.17 5.69
N LYS A 124 19.15 -23.09 5.14
CA LYS A 124 19.62 -24.07 4.14
C LYS A 124 20.09 -23.42 2.84
N ILE A 125 19.45 -22.33 2.40
CA ILE A 125 19.82 -21.61 1.17
C ILE A 125 21.10 -20.78 1.36
N ILE A 126 21.17 -20.00 2.45
CA ILE A 126 22.25 -19.03 2.66
C ILE A 126 23.48 -19.67 3.32
N GLY A 127 23.30 -20.78 4.06
CA GLY A 127 24.36 -21.47 4.79
C GLY A 127 24.93 -20.65 5.96
N ARG A 128 24.20 -19.64 6.45
CA ARG A 128 24.61 -18.74 7.54
C ARG A 128 23.48 -18.52 8.52
N ASP A 129 23.86 -18.25 9.77
CA ASP A 129 22.93 -17.90 10.83
C ASP A 129 22.88 -16.38 11.02
N TYR A 130 21.66 -15.85 11.18
CA TYR A 130 21.43 -14.44 11.45
C TYR A 130 20.81 -14.31 12.84
N LYS A 131 21.12 -13.20 13.56
CA LYS A 131 20.51 -12.90 14.87
C LYS A 131 18.97 -12.93 14.84
N LEU A 132 18.38 -12.68 13.68
CA LEU A 132 16.93 -12.72 13.46
C LEU A 132 16.32 -14.13 13.62
N PHE A 133 17.14 -15.18 13.51
CA PHE A 133 16.73 -16.58 13.60
C PHE A 133 16.85 -17.16 15.02
N GLN A 134 17.29 -16.36 15.99
CA GLN A 134 17.36 -16.77 17.39
C GLN A 134 15.98 -16.58 18.04
N PRO A 135 15.49 -17.56 18.82
CA PRO A 135 14.17 -17.53 19.44
C PRO A 135 14.00 -16.40 20.46
#